data_AF-A0A8S4QKG5-F1
#
_entry.id   AF-A0A8S4QKG5-F1
#
_cell.length_a   1.000
_cell.length_b   1.000
_cell.length_c   1.000
_cell.angle_alpha   90.00
_cell.angle_beta   90.00
_cell.angle_gamma   90.00
#
_symmetry.space_group_name_H-M   'P 1'
#
loop_
_entity.id
_entity.type
_entity.pdbx_description
1 polymer ?
#
loop_
_entity_poly.entity_id
_entity_poly.type
_entity_poly.pdbx_seq_one_letter_code
_entity_poly.pdbx_strand_id
1 'polypeptide(L)'
;LEPLDDIPVYHCCASSLNQISVDEIFNIGHKIIATYPLDGTIMIAGGSISYSKFIHFTKVLLLHVLPALLIDSLLWLCGKKTM
;
A
#
# COMPACT_ATOMS: atom_id res chain seq x y z
N LEU A 1 -13.88 16.61 -43.88
CA LEU A 1 -13.27 17.24 -42.70
C LEU A 1 -11.86 16.70 -42.63
N GLU A 2 -10.89 17.41 -43.18
CA GLU A 2 -9.48 17.08 -42.99
C GLU A 2 -9.15 17.30 -41.51
N PRO A 3 -8.38 16.39 -40.86
CA PRO A 3 -8.12 16.48 -39.44
C PRO A 3 -7.41 17.80 -39.12
N LEU A 4 -8.07 18.64 -38.31
CA LEU A 4 -7.48 19.86 -37.78
C LEU A 4 -6.30 19.48 -36.89
N ASP A 5 -5.11 19.93 -37.31
CA ASP A 5 -3.89 20.22 -36.57
C ASP A 5 -3.61 19.39 -35.31
N ASP A 6 -2.63 18.49 -35.45
CA ASP A 6 -1.48 18.24 -34.58
C ASP A 6 -1.44 19.00 -33.23
N ILE A 7 -2.39 18.76 -32.32
CA ILE A 7 -2.24 19.21 -30.93
C ILE A 7 -1.05 18.44 -30.35
N PRO A 8 0.06 19.10 -29.99
CA PRO A 8 1.24 18.39 -29.54
C PRO A 8 0.97 17.81 -28.15
N VAL A 9 0.90 16.48 -28.07
CA VAL A 9 0.80 15.74 -26.81
C VAL A 9 2.20 15.54 -26.26
N TYR A 10 2.50 16.18 -25.13
CA TYR A 10 3.76 15.99 -24.42
C TYR A 10 3.58 15.03 -23.24
N HIS A 11 4.45 14.02 -23.16
CA HIS A 11 4.55 13.20 -21.96
C HIS A 11 5.35 13.95 -20.90
N CYS A 12 4.68 14.48 -19.88
CA CYS A 12 5.33 15.13 -18.73
C CYS A 12 5.85 14.11 -17.69
N CYS A 13 6.29 12.94 -18.12
CA CYS A 13 6.78 11.89 -17.24
C CYS A 13 8.30 11.97 -17.12
N ALA A 14 8.83 12.08 -15.91
CA ALA A 14 10.26 12.10 -15.62
C ALA A 14 10.92 10.69 -15.70
N SER A 15 10.39 9.79 -16.53
CA SER A 15 10.77 8.37 -16.56
C SER A 15 12.24 8.13 -16.85
N SER A 16 12.92 9.06 -17.54
CA SER A 16 14.35 9.00 -17.82
C SER A 16 15.20 9.81 -16.83
N LEU A 17 14.61 10.75 -16.09
CA LEU A 17 15.32 11.60 -15.14
C LEU A 17 15.43 10.95 -13.76
N ASN A 18 14.40 10.20 -13.35
CA ASN A 18 14.38 9.54 -12.05
C ASN A 18 13.81 8.12 -12.19
N GLN A 19 14.69 7.20 -12.59
CA GLN A 19 14.35 5.79 -12.65
C GLN A 19 14.30 5.24 -11.23
N ILE A 20 13.13 4.77 -10.82
CA ILE A 20 12.92 4.18 -9.50
C ILE A 20 12.24 2.83 -9.69
N SER A 21 12.79 1.80 -9.07
CA SER A 21 12.16 0.48 -9.02
C SER A 21 10.99 0.48 -8.03
N VAL A 22 10.03 -0.42 -8.24
CA VAL A 22 8.90 -0.56 -7.32
C VAL A 22 9.41 -0.93 -5.92
N ASP A 23 10.44 -1.77 -5.81
CA ASP A 23 11.06 -2.13 -4.54
C ASP A 23 11.65 -0.91 -3.81
N GLU A 24 12.30 0.00 -4.52
CA GLU A 24 12.80 1.26 -3.95
C GLU A 24 11.66 2.16 -3.46
N ILE A 25 10.54 2.25 -4.20
CA ILE A 25 9.35 2.98 -3.75
C ILE A 25 8.86 2.41 -2.42
N PHE A 26 8.74 1.08 -2.30
CA PHE A 26 8.32 0.46 -1.05
C PHE A 26 9.32 0.70 0.09
N ASN A 27 10.62 0.60 -0.17
CA ASN A 27 11.65 0.85 0.84
C ASN A 27 11.61 2.29 1.36
N ILE A 28 11.37 3.27 0.48
CA ILE A 28 11.19 4.66 0.86
C ILE A 28 9.89 4.83 1.67
N GLY A 29 8.78 4.25 1.20
CA GLY A 29 7.49 4.27 1.90
C GLY A 29 7.59 3.70 3.32
N HIS A 30 8.26 2.56 3.50
CA HIS A 30 8.49 1.95 4.82
C HIS A 30 9.28 2.86 5.75
N LYS A 31 10.32 3.52 5.24
CA LYS A 31 11.09 4.51 6.02
C LYS A 31 10.24 5.69 6.44
N ILE A 32 9.39 6.21 5.54
CA ILE A 32 8.51 7.34 5.82
C ILE A 32 7.47 6.95 6.88
N ILE A 33 6.79 5.82 6.73
CA ILE A 33 5.77 5.36 7.70
C ILE A 33 6.40 5.08 9.07
N ALA A 34 7.62 4.54 9.11
CA ALA A 34 8.34 4.35 10.35
C ALA A 34 8.76 5.67 11.03
N THR A 35 9.01 6.71 10.24
CA THR A 35 9.41 8.04 10.74
C THR A 35 8.19 8.88 11.15
N TYR A 36 7.10 8.76 10.41
CA TYR A 36 5.86 9.52 10.56
C TYR A 36 4.67 8.56 10.65
N PRO A 37 4.44 7.95 11.83
CA PRO A 37 3.34 7.01 12.01
C PRO A 37 1.99 7.73 11.86
N LEU A 38 1.04 7.04 11.24
CA LEU A 38 -0.33 7.55 11.05
C LEU A 38 -1.16 7.30 12.32
N ASP A 39 -1.82 8.33 12.82
CA ASP A 39 -2.69 8.22 14.00
C ASP A 39 -3.82 7.20 13.78
N GLY A 40 -4.12 6.44 14.82
CA GLY A 40 -5.17 5.41 14.80
C GLY A 40 -4.80 4.13 14.04
N THR A 41 -3.58 4.02 13.52
CA THR A 41 -3.10 2.79 12.88
C THR A 41 -2.64 1.79 13.93
N ILE A 42 -3.42 0.71 14.13
CA ILE A 42 -3.08 -0.34 15.11
C ILE A 42 -1.95 -1.25 14.57
N MET A 43 -1.89 -1.41 13.25
CA MET A 43 -0.92 -2.29 12.61
C MET A 43 -0.25 -1.55 11.46
N ILE A 44 1.06 -1.34 11.60
CA ILE A 44 1.87 -0.72 10.56
C ILE A 44 1.77 -1.59 9.30
N ALA A 45 1.39 -0.99 8.18
CA ALA A 45 1.28 -1.67 6.89
C ALA A 45 2.68 -1.99 6.32
N GLY A 46 3.37 -2.94 6.96
CA GLY A 46 4.65 -3.50 6.54
C GLY A 46 4.50 -4.43 5.34
N GLY A 47 3.82 -3.99 4.28
CA GLY A 47 3.58 -4.77 3.07
C GLY A 47 4.86 -5.04 2.28
N SER A 48 5.01 -6.26 1.81
CA SER A 48 6.09 -6.66 0.88
C SER A 48 5.49 -7.09 -0.45
N ILE A 49 6.12 -6.69 -1.56
CA ILE A 49 5.77 -7.25 -2.88
C ILE A 49 6.10 -8.74 -2.87
N SER A 50 5.13 -9.57 -3.26
CA SER A 50 5.30 -11.01 -3.33
C SER A 50 5.03 -11.46 -4.76
N TYR A 51 6.01 -12.13 -5.37
CA TYR A 51 5.92 -12.64 -6.74
C TYR A 51 5.07 -13.91 -6.86
N SER A 52 4.79 -14.59 -5.74
CA SER A 52 3.97 -15.80 -5.68
C SER A 52 2.60 -15.52 -5.06
N LYS A 53 1.54 -15.96 -5.76
CA LYS A 53 0.16 -15.88 -5.28
C LYS A 53 -0.02 -16.61 -3.96
N PHE A 54 0.57 -17.79 -3.80
CA PHE A 54 0.44 -18.58 -2.57
C PHE A 54 1.01 -17.82 -1.37
N ILE A 55 2.25 -17.33 -1.48
CA ILE A 55 2.91 -16.55 -0.42
C ILE A 55 2.12 -15.29 -0.11
N HIS A 56 1.60 -14.61 -1.13
CA HIS A 56 0.76 -13.44 -0.97
C HIS A 56 -0.50 -13.75 -0.16
N PHE A 57 -1.27 -14.78 -0.53
CA PHE A 57 -2.47 -15.18 0.21
C PHE A 57 -2.18 -15.60 1.65
N THR A 58 -1.10 -16.34 1.89
CA THR A 58 -0.70 -16.73 3.25
C THR A 58 -0.38 -15.49 4.09
N LYS A 59 0.37 -14.52 3.54
CA LYS A 59 0.68 -13.27 4.23
C LYS A 59 -0.58 -12.46 4.51
N VAL A 60 -1.50 -12.34 3.55
CA VAL A 60 -2.75 -11.61 3.76
C VAL A 60 -3.60 -12.25 4.85
N LEU A 61 -3.74 -13.56 4.83
CA LEU A 61 -4.52 -14.28 5.85
C LEU A 61 -3.93 -14.08 7.25
N LEU A 62 -2.61 -14.26 7.39
CA LEU A 62 -1.95 -14.26 8.70
C LEU A 62 -1.65 -12.86 9.23
N LEU A 63 -1.32 -11.90 8.37
CA LEU A 63 -0.85 -10.57 8.78
C LEU A 63 -1.91 -9.48 8.63
N HIS A 64 -3.02 -9.72 7.92
CA HIS A 64 -4.10 -8.74 7.79
C HIS A 64 -5.43 -9.26 8.34
N VAL A 65 -5.89 -10.43 7.90
CA VAL A 65 -7.24 -10.93 8.25
C VAL A 65 -7.30 -11.45 9.69
N LEU A 66 -6.40 -12.37 10.06
CA LEU A 66 -6.41 -12.97 11.39
C LEU A 66 -6.18 -11.94 12.50
N PRO A 67 -5.23 -10.99 12.40
CA PRO A 67 -5.03 -9.97 13.41
C PRO A 67 -6.21 -9.00 13.52
N ALA A 68 -6.83 -8.62 12.39
CA ALA A 68 -8.01 -7.76 12.40
C ALA A 68 -9.18 -8.43 13.15
N LEU A 69 -9.48 -9.69 12.82
CA LEU A 69 -10.52 -10.46 13.52
C LEU A 69 -10.25 -10.59 15.02
N LEU A 70 -8.99 -10.76 15.42
CA LEU A 70 -8.60 -10.82 16.83
C LEU A 70 -8.86 -9.47 17.53
N ILE A 71 -8.44 -8.36 16.93
CA ILE A 71 -8.64 -7.02 17.48
C ILE A 71 -10.14 -6.71 17.58
N ASP A 72 -10.92 -7.00 16.55
CA ASP A 72 -12.37 -6.78 16.53
C ASP A 72 -13.06 -7.63 17.59
N SER A 73 -12.68 -8.90 17.74
CA SER A 73 -13.23 -9.77 18.79
C SER A 73 -12.91 -9.23 20.18
N LEU A 74 -11.70 -8.73 20.40
CA LEU A 74 -11.30 -8.13 21.68
C LEU A 74 -12.05 -6.82 21.96
N LEU A 75 -12.19 -5.95 20.96
CA LEU A 75 -12.95 -4.71 21.08
C LEU A 75 -14.41 -4.99 21.41
N TRP A 76 -15.01 -5.98 20.74
CA TRP A 76 -16.37 -6.45 21.01
C TRP A 76 -16.53 -6.94 22.45
N LEU A 77 -15.61 -7.78 22.93
CA LEU A 77 -15.60 -8.26 24.32
C LEU A 77 -15.44 -7.13 25.34
N CYS A 78 -14.69 -6.08 25.01
CA CYS A 78 -14.56 -4.89 25.84
C CYS A 78 -15.76 -3.93 25.76
N GLY A 79 -16.83 -4.28 25.03
CA GLY A 79 -18.00 -3.41 24.83
C GLY A 79 -17.70 -2.17 23.98
N LYS A 80 -16.58 -2.16 23.28
CA LYS A 80 -16.20 -1.09 22.36
C LYS A 80 -16.77 -1.40 20.97
N LYS A 81 -17.14 -0.35 20.24
CA LYS A 81 -17.59 -0.49 18.86
C LYS A 81 -16.44 -1.07 18.03
N THR A 82 -16.67 -2.21 17.40
CA THR A 82 -15.81 -2.77 16.35
C THR A 82 -15.92 -1.91 15.10
N MET A 83 -14.86 -1.88 14.29
CA MET A 83 -14.91 -1.15 13.01
C MET A 83 -15.81 -1.85 12.00
#